data_AF-A0A1M4ZK16-F1
#
_entry.id   AF-A0A1M4ZK16-F1
#
_cell.length_a   1.000
_cell.length_b   1.000
_cell.length_c   1.000
_cell.angle_alpha   90.00
_cell.angle_beta   90.00
_cell.angle_gamma   90.00
#
_symmetry.space_group_name_H-M   'P 1'
#
loop_
_entity.id
_entity.type
_entity.pdbx_description
1 polymer ?
#
loop_
_entity_poly.entity_id
_entity_poly.type
_entity_poly.pdbx_seq_one_letter_code
_entity_poly.pdbx_strand_id
1 'polypeptide(L)'
;MKRFVMAGLAGTLAGIIATTQIAGPLLAQEAANKASVYEQLDLFGDIFERIRAQYVEEVAPEDLIEAAIDGMLTSLDPHSSYLSPDDAEQMRVQTRGEFGGLGIEVTQEDGFVKVVSPIDGTPADEAGIEAGDFITHVDGESILGLTLDKAVDLMRGPVGSEIVITVVREGEPDPFDVTIIRDTIKLTAVRARTEGQSVVLRVTTFNDQTYPNLKEGLEKQIAEAGGIDKINGVVLDLRNNPGGLLTQAIKVSDAFLNEGEIVSTRGRNPEDGERFNATPGDLAEGKPIVVLINGGSASASEIVAGALQDHRRAIVVGTKSFGKGSVQTVMPLRGDGAMRLTTSRYYTPSGRSIQALGVSPDIIVEQPRNRPEEDEDEEAAARTRSEADLRGSLNNDSLTEDEIRQIEEDRAKAEATAELRKQDYQLAYAIDILKGLSAFNPTARASQ
;
A
#
# COMPACT_ATOMS: atom_id res chain seq x y z
N MET A 1 29.99 38.51 62.18
CA MET A 1 30.17 39.01 60.79
C MET A 1 31.42 38.45 60.08
N LYS A 2 32.65 38.54 60.62
CA LYS A 2 33.87 38.09 59.91
C LYS A 2 33.88 36.63 59.42
N ARG A 3 33.30 35.69 60.18
CA ARG A 3 33.25 34.26 59.80
C ARG A 3 32.29 33.96 58.64
N PHE A 4 31.17 34.67 58.55
CA PHE A 4 30.21 34.53 57.44
C PHE A 4 30.75 35.13 56.14
N VAL A 5 31.49 36.24 56.23
CA VAL A 5 32.16 36.85 55.06
C VAL A 5 33.26 35.91 54.53
N MET A 6 34.04 35.27 55.41
CA MET A 6 35.06 34.30 54.99
C MET A 6 34.46 33.05 54.33
N ALA A 7 33.36 32.53 54.87
CA ALA A 7 32.65 31.39 54.29
C ALA A 7 32.04 31.73 52.92
N GLY A 8 31.48 32.94 52.75
CA GLY A 8 30.96 33.41 51.46
C GLY A 8 32.05 33.57 50.40
N LEU A 9 33.22 34.09 50.80
CA LEU A 9 34.39 34.21 49.92
C LEU A 9 34.97 32.85 49.54
N ALA A 10 35.07 31.91 50.48
CA ALA A 10 35.55 30.56 50.19
C ALA A 10 34.58 29.79 49.26
N GLY A 11 33.27 29.91 49.49
CA GLY A 11 32.25 29.29 48.65
C GLY A 11 32.20 29.84 47.22
N THR A 12 32.36 31.16 47.05
CA THR A 12 32.45 31.77 45.71
C THR A 12 33.73 31.38 44.98
N LEU A 13 34.88 31.33 45.67
CA LEU A 13 36.12 30.87 45.08
C LEU A 13 36.02 29.39 44.66
N ALA A 14 35.47 28.53 45.53
CA ALA A 14 35.25 27.13 45.22
C ALA A 14 34.26 26.93 44.07
N GLY A 15 33.20 27.75 44.01
CA GLY A 15 32.24 27.76 42.91
C GLY A 15 32.86 28.17 41.57
N ILE A 16 33.71 29.20 41.55
CA ILE A 16 34.43 29.63 40.35
C ILE A 16 35.41 28.54 39.88
N ILE A 17 36.15 27.92 40.81
CA ILE A 17 37.08 26.84 40.49
C ILE A 17 36.31 25.61 39.96
N ALA A 18 35.24 25.19 40.61
CA ALA A 18 34.42 24.07 40.16
C ALA A 18 33.79 24.35 38.78
N THR A 19 33.30 25.57 38.56
CA THR A 19 32.71 25.96 37.27
C THR A 19 33.75 25.99 36.16
N THR A 20 34.96 26.50 36.40
CA THR A 20 36.04 26.52 35.39
C THR A 20 36.59 25.13 35.08
N GLN A 21 36.66 24.24 36.07
CA GLN A 21 37.11 22.86 35.89
C GLN A 21 36.07 21.96 35.19
N ILE A 22 34.78 22.32 35.19
CA ILE A 22 33.72 21.56 34.52
C ILE A 22 33.36 22.20 33.17
N ALA A 23 33.14 23.52 33.13
CA ALA A 23 32.77 24.24 31.92
C ALA A 23 33.95 24.37 30.93
N GLY A 24 35.19 24.50 31.42
CA GLY A 24 36.39 24.59 30.58
C GLY A 24 36.57 23.36 29.68
N PRO A 25 36.60 22.13 30.25
CA PRO A 25 36.65 20.90 29.46
C PRO A 25 35.45 20.69 28.55
N LEU A 26 34.22 21.05 28.97
CA LEU A 26 33.03 20.94 28.11
C LEU A 26 33.11 21.86 26.89
N LEU A 27 33.50 23.13 27.10
CA LEU A 27 33.69 24.10 26.01
C LEU A 27 34.84 23.69 25.08
N ALA A 28 35.93 23.15 25.64
CA ALA A 28 37.05 22.65 24.87
C ALA A 28 36.68 21.41 24.03
N GLN A 29 35.87 20.50 24.59
CA GLN A 29 35.41 19.31 23.88
C GLN A 29 34.40 19.65 22.77
N GLU A 30 33.51 20.62 23.00
CA GLU A 30 32.62 21.13 21.96
C GLU A 30 33.40 21.84 20.83
N ALA A 31 34.43 22.64 21.17
CA ALA A 31 35.30 23.29 20.20
C ALA A 31 36.13 22.28 19.39
N ALA A 32 36.66 21.23 20.03
CA ALA A 32 37.41 20.17 19.36
C ALA A 32 36.52 19.35 18.40
N ASN A 33 35.28 19.04 18.80
CA ASN A 33 34.32 18.38 17.92
C ASN A 33 33.97 19.24 16.71
N LYS A 34 33.80 20.56 16.89
CA LYS A 34 33.56 21.50 15.76
C LYS A 34 34.77 21.57 14.82
N ALA A 35 35.99 21.64 15.35
CA ALA A 35 37.21 21.62 14.54
C ALA A 35 37.31 20.35 13.67
N SER A 36 37.00 19.19 14.24
CA SER A 36 36.95 17.90 13.53
C SER A 36 35.93 17.87 12.38
N VAL A 37 34.76 18.51 12.53
CA VAL A 37 33.76 18.58 11.45
C VAL A 37 34.25 19.47 10.30
N TYR A 38 34.86 20.61 10.60
CA TYR A 38 35.41 21.47 9.54
C TYR A 38 36.56 20.80 8.78
N GLU A 39 37.45 20.07 9.47
CA GLU A 39 38.50 19.26 8.83
C GLU A 39 37.92 18.20 7.87
N GLN A 40 36.78 17.60 8.22
CA GLN A 40 36.09 16.64 7.34
C GLN A 40 35.44 17.30 6.13
N LEU A 41 34.91 18.52 6.28
CA LEU A 41 34.36 19.30 5.17
C LEU A 41 35.48 19.76 4.20
N ASP A 42 36.64 20.13 4.72
CA ASP A 42 37.82 20.45 3.91
C ASP A 42 38.28 19.23 3.11
N LEU A 43 38.37 18.05 3.75
CA LEU A 43 38.68 16.80 3.08
C LEU A 43 37.65 16.47 1.97
N PHE A 44 36.36 16.66 2.25
CA PHE A 44 35.29 16.45 1.26
C PHE A 44 35.48 17.37 0.04
N GLY A 45 35.72 18.67 0.27
CA GLY A 45 35.97 19.66 -0.79
C GLY A 45 37.21 19.31 -1.61
N ASP A 46 38.30 18.92 -0.95
CA ASP A 46 39.55 18.49 -1.59
C ASP A 46 39.34 17.28 -2.51
N ILE A 47 38.57 16.27 -2.07
CA ILE A 47 38.26 15.10 -2.87
C ILE A 47 37.37 15.47 -4.06
N PHE A 48 36.32 16.28 -3.82
CA PHE A 48 35.40 16.74 -4.86
C PHE A 48 36.13 17.48 -5.99
N GLU A 49 37.01 18.43 -5.66
CA GLU A 49 37.77 19.18 -6.67
C GLU A 49 38.80 18.30 -7.41
N ARG A 50 39.40 17.31 -6.74
CA ARG A 50 40.30 16.34 -7.41
C ARG A 50 39.55 15.49 -8.42
N ILE A 51 38.34 15.02 -8.10
CA ILE A 51 37.52 14.25 -9.06
C ILE A 51 37.21 15.12 -10.28
N ARG A 52 36.70 16.34 -10.06
CA ARG A 52 36.37 17.27 -11.16
C ARG A 52 37.56 17.61 -12.06
N ALA A 53 38.75 17.77 -11.49
CA ALA A 53 39.94 18.18 -12.24
C ALA A 53 40.74 17.03 -12.86
N GLN A 54 40.63 15.80 -12.32
CA GLN A 54 41.54 14.69 -12.65
C GLN A 54 40.85 13.40 -13.08
N TYR A 55 39.51 13.29 -12.97
CA TYR A 55 38.81 12.14 -13.51
C TYR A 55 38.94 12.10 -15.04
N VAL A 56 38.98 10.88 -15.59
CA VAL A 56 39.29 10.65 -17.01
C VAL A 56 38.20 11.16 -17.95
N GLU A 57 36.98 11.29 -17.45
CA GLU A 57 35.81 11.83 -18.14
C GLU A 57 35.31 13.10 -17.45
N GLU A 58 34.64 13.97 -18.21
CA GLU A 58 33.98 15.13 -17.64
C GLU A 58 32.73 14.68 -16.87
N VAL A 59 32.57 15.14 -15.63
CA VAL A 59 31.43 14.83 -14.78
C VAL A 59 30.76 16.12 -14.38
N ALA A 60 29.43 16.17 -14.46
CA ALA A 60 28.68 17.32 -13.99
C ALA A 60 28.86 17.48 -12.47
N PRO A 61 29.20 18.68 -11.97
CA PRO A 61 29.32 18.92 -10.53
C PRO A 61 28.06 18.57 -9.75
N GLU A 62 26.88 18.77 -10.37
CA GLU A 62 25.57 18.47 -9.80
C GLU A 62 25.43 16.98 -9.50
N ASP A 63 25.75 16.10 -10.46
CA ASP A 63 25.68 14.64 -10.30
C ASP A 63 26.58 14.14 -9.15
N LEU A 64 27.78 14.73 -9.00
CA LEU A 64 28.70 14.38 -7.91
C LEU A 64 28.15 14.79 -6.54
N ILE A 65 27.49 15.95 -6.44
CA ILE A 65 26.88 16.43 -5.20
C ILE A 65 25.68 15.54 -4.84
N GLU A 66 24.81 15.25 -5.81
CA GLU A 66 23.65 14.39 -5.59
C GLU A 66 24.09 12.98 -5.14
N ALA A 67 25.06 12.37 -5.83
CA ALA A 67 25.61 11.08 -5.44
C ALA A 67 26.22 11.08 -4.02
N ALA A 68 26.86 12.18 -3.61
CA ALA A 68 27.39 12.31 -2.26
C ALA A 68 26.26 12.42 -1.21
N ILE A 69 25.21 13.19 -1.49
CA ILE A 69 24.04 13.33 -0.61
C ILE A 69 23.33 11.98 -0.46
N ASP A 70 23.08 11.29 -1.58
CA ASP A 70 22.47 9.97 -1.56
C ASP A 70 23.34 8.94 -0.84
N GLY A 71 24.66 8.97 -1.03
CA GLY A 71 25.59 8.14 -0.28
C GLY A 71 25.50 8.36 1.23
N MET A 72 25.37 9.62 1.69
CA MET A 72 25.16 9.92 3.10
C MET A 72 23.83 9.35 3.62
N LEU A 73 22.74 9.54 2.89
CA LEU A 73 21.40 9.14 3.35
C LEU A 73 21.21 7.62 3.34
N THR A 74 21.63 6.94 2.28
CA THR A 74 21.58 5.49 2.16
C THR A 74 22.49 4.77 3.16
N SER A 75 23.55 5.44 3.66
CA SER A 75 24.38 4.91 4.74
C SER A 75 23.68 4.83 6.09
N LEU A 76 22.59 5.60 6.30
CA LEU A 76 21.82 5.58 7.54
C LEU A 76 20.89 4.36 7.59
N ASP A 77 20.12 4.16 6.52
CA ASP A 77 19.17 3.06 6.36
C ASP A 77 18.72 2.97 4.88
N PRO A 78 18.15 1.83 4.42
CA PRO A 78 17.73 1.64 3.02
C PRO A 78 16.45 2.39 2.62
N HIS A 79 15.88 3.23 3.49
CA HIS A 79 14.65 3.98 3.26
C HIS A 79 14.86 5.51 3.28
N SER A 80 16.05 5.95 3.70
CA SER A 80 16.48 7.35 3.67
C SER A 80 17.17 7.65 2.34
N SER A 81 16.68 8.68 1.62
CA SER A 81 17.17 9.04 0.29
C SER A 81 16.93 10.50 -0.04
N TYR A 82 17.73 11.07 -0.93
CA TYR A 82 17.39 12.31 -1.59
C TYR A 82 16.32 12.00 -2.66
N LEU A 83 15.51 13.00 -2.94
CA LEU A 83 14.53 12.98 -4.02
C LEU A 83 14.83 14.21 -4.86
N SER A 84 15.22 13.97 -6.11
CA SER A 84 15.30 15.01 -7.12
C SER A 84 13.93 15.70 -7.27
N PRO A 85 13.84 16.88 -7.92
CA PRO A 85 12.56 17.54 -8.15
C PRO A 85 11.54 16.63 -8.84
N ASP A 86 12.00 15.87 -9.83
CA ASP A 86 11.17 14.92 -10.58
C ASP A 86 10.72 13.74 -9.69
N ASP A 87 11.63 13.15 -8.91
CA ASP A 87 11.27 12.07 -7.97
C ASP A 87 10.33 12.53 -6.87
N ALA A 88 10.51 13.76 -6.38
CA ALA A 88 9.65 14.37 -5.38
C ALA A 88 8.24 14.59 -5.95
N GLU A 89 8.12 15.01 -7.21
CA GLU A 89 6.83 15.17 -7.87
C GLU A 89 6.15 13.82 -8.15
N GLN A 90 6.89 12.83 -8.67
CA GLN A 90 6.37 11.48 -8.84
C GLN A 90 5.90 10.86 -7.52
N MET A 91 6.64 11.06 -6.43
CA MET A 91 6.22 10.62 -5.11
C MET A 91 4.92 11.29 -4.67
N ARG A 92 4.74 12.60 -4.93
CA ARG A 92 3.49 13.31 -4.61
C ARG A 92 2.32 12.75 -5.41
N VAL A 93 2.49 12.49 -6.70
CA VAL A 93 1.49 11.85 -7.56
C VAL A 93 1.09 10.48 -7.00
N GLN A 94 2.06 9.62 -6.68
CA GLN A 94 1.79 8.31 -6.07
C GLN A 94 1.04 8.44 -4.73
N THR A 95 1.43 9.42 -3.92
CA THR A 95 0.87 9.67 -2.58
C THR A 95 -0.58 10.16 -2.64
N ARG A 96 -0.88 11.09 -3.55
CA ARG A 96 -2.26 11.56 -3.78
C ARG A 96 -3.13 10.48 -4.41
N GLY A 97 -2.48 9.55 -5.13
CA GLY A 97 -3.19 8.52 -5.89
C GLY A 97 -3.95 9.11 -7.07
N GLU A 98 -3.54 10.28 -7.56
CA GLU A 98 -4.17 10.95 -8.68
C GLU A 98 -3.13 11.69 -9.53
N PHE A 99 -3.36 11.75 -10.83
CA PHE A 99 -2.50 12.45 -11.78
C PHE A 99 -3.32 13.09 -12.90
N GLY A 100 -2.77 14.14 -13.51
CA GLY A 100 -3.36 14.73 -14.71
C GLY A 100 -3.09 13.85 -15.94
N GLY A 101 -4.14 13.42 -16.62
CA GLY A 101 -4.02 12.53 -17.77
C GLY A 101 -5.35 12.25 -18.47
N LEU A 102 -5.35 11.20 -19.28
CA LEU A 102 -6.48 10.84 -20.15
C LEU A 102 -7.38 9.76 -19.55
N GLY A 103 -6.82 8.92 -18.67
CA GLY A 103 -7.54 7.79 -18.07
C GLY A 103 -7.55 6.55 -18.96
N ILE A 104 -6.40 6.20 -19.55
CA ILE A 104 -6.26 5.04 -20.44
C ILE A 104 -5.23 4.09 -19.84
N GLU A 105 -5.55 2.80 -19.80
CA GLU A 105 -4.57 1.76 -19.57
C GLU A 105 -3.94 1.34 -20.90
N VAL A 106 -2.61 1.46 -21.00
CA VAL A 106 -1.86 1.18 -22.22
C VAL A 106 -0.79 0.13 -21.98
N THR A 107 -0.50 -0.64 -23.03
CA THR A 107 0.61 -1.58 -23.09
C THR A 107 1.42 -1.35 -24.36
N GLN A 108 2.58 -2.00 -24.47
CA GLN A 108 3.35 -2.01 -25.70
C GLN A 108 3.18 -3.36 -26.40
N GLU A 109 2.71 -3.33 -27.65
CA GLU A 109 2.53 -4.51 -28.50
C GLU A 109 3.21 -4.23 -29.85
N ASP A 110 4.16 -5.09 -30.23
CA ASP A 110 4.96 -4.97 -31.46
C ASP A 110 5.61 -3.58 -31.68
N GLY A 111 5.95 -2.89 -30.57
CA GLY A 111 6.56 -1.56 -30.59
C GLY A 111 5.55 -0.39 -30.71
N PHE A 112 4.26 -0.69 -30.80
CA PHE A 112 3.18 0.29 -30.78
C PHE A 112 2.58 0.41 -29.38
N VAL A 113 2.06 1.60 -29.05
CA VAL A 113 1.30 1.80 -27.82
C VAL A 113 -0.14 1.37 -28.09
N LYS A 114 -0.58 0.30 -27.42
CA LYS A 114 -1.91 -0.27 -27.55
C LYS A 114 -2.74 0.03 -26.32
N VAL A 115 -3.98 0.43 -26.51
CA VAL A 115 -4.96 0.62 -25.46
C VAL A 115 -5.44 -0.75 -25.00
N VAL A 116 -5.22 -1.05 -23.72
CA VAL A 116 -5.79 -2.22 -23.06
C VAL A 116 -7.26 -1.95 -22.79
N SER A 117 -7.56 -0.83 -22.13
CA SER A 117 -8.92 -0.34 -21.90
C SER A 117 -8.91 1.14 -21.50
N PRO A 118 -9.92 1.92 -21.90
CA PRO A 118 -10.22 3.18 -21.22
C PRO A 118 -10.69 2.89 -19.78
N ILE A 119 -10.49 3.85 -18.87
CA ILE A 119 -11.02 3.79 -17.52
C ILE A 119 -12.41 4.44 -17.53
N ASP A 120 -13.43 3.71 -17.10
CA ASP A 120 -14.82 4.19 -17.07
C ASP A 120 -14.95 5.58 -16.43
N GLY A 121 -15.68 6.48 -17.10
CA GLY A 121 -15.96 7.84 -16.62
C GLY A 121 -14.75 8.77 -16.61
N THR A 122 -13.68 8.44 -17.34
CA THR A 122 -12.54 9.33 -17.58
C THR A 122 -12.64 10.02 -18.95
N PRO A 123 -11.86 11.10 -19.20
CA PRO A 123 -11.93 11.83 -20.46
C PRO A 123 -11.73 10.95 -21.70
N ALA A 124 -10.90 9.91 -21.63
CA ALA A 124 -10.71 9.00 -22.75
C ALA A 124 -11.90 8.09 -23.03
N ASP A 125 -12.58 7.61 -21.97
CA ASP A 125 -13.83 6.87 -22.10
C ASP A 125 -14.92 7.76 -22.73
N GLU A 126 -15.06 8.99 -22.23
CA GLU A 126 -16.00 9.98 -22.78
C GLU A 126 -15.66 10.39 -24.23
N ALA A 127 -14.38 10.40 -24.59
CA ALA A 127 -13.90 10.69 -25.94
C ALA A 127 -14.05 9.50 -26.92
N GLY A 128 -14.53 8.34 -26.45
CA GLY A 128 -14.79 7.18 -27.28
C GLY A 128 -13.55 6.38 -27.67
N ILE A 129 -12.49 6.42 -26.87
CA ILE A 129 -11.35 5.52 -27.00
C ILE A 129 -11.77 4.10 -26.64
N GLU A 130 -11.33 3.11 -27.40
CA GLU A 130 -11.75 1.71 -27.25
C GLU A 130 -10.57 0.79 -26.94
N ALA A 131 -10.87 -0.33 -26.29
CA ALA A 131 -9.89 -1.41 -26.11
C ALA A 131 -9.42 -1.93 -27.47
N GLY A 132 -8.11 -2.06 -27.65
CA GLY A 132 -7.49 -2.48 -28.91
C GLY A 132 -7.02 -1.34 -29.82
N ASP A 133 -7.35 -0.09 -29.50
CA ASP A 133 -6.85 1.08 -30.22
C ASP A 133 -5.31 1.17 -30.16
N PHE A 134 -4.68 1.60 -31.25
CA PHE A 134 -3.25 1.92 -31.27
C PHE A 134 -3.03 3.43 -31.34
N ILE A 135 -2.28 3.96 -30.38
CA ILE A 135 -1.89 5.38 -30.35
C ILE A 135 -0.58 5.52 -31.11
N THR A 136 -0.58 6.37 -32.15
CA THR A 136 0.56 6.51 -33.07
C THR A 136 1.24 7.87 -32.96
N HIS A 137 0.47 8.92 -32.64
CA HIS A 137 0.97 10.28 -32.47
C HIS A 137 0.32 10.95 -31.26
N VAL A 138 1.06 11.87 -30.65
CA VAL A 138 0.61 12.75 -29.57
C VAL A 138 0.98 14.18 -29.97
N ASP A 139 -0.01 15.06 -30.05
CA ASP A 139 0.12 16.45 -30.52
C ASP A 139 0.85 16.58 -31.88
N GLY A 140 0.62 15.60 -32.76
CA GLY A 140 1.25 15.51 -34.09
C GLY A 140 2.67 14.94 -34.10
N GLU A 141 3.28 14.68 -32.94
CA GLU A 141 4.57 14.01 -32.83
C GLU A 141 4.39 12.49 -32.79
N SER A 142 5.15 11.77 -33.61
CA SER A 142 5.10 10.30 -33.63
C SER A 142 5.71 9.73 -32.35
N ILE A 143 4.99 8.82 -31.71
CA ILE A 143 5.47 8.11 -30.51
C ILE A 143 6.04 6.73 -30.82
N LEU A 144 6.19 6.39 -32.11
CA LEU A 144 6.76 5.13 -32.55
C LEU A 144 8.24 5.02 -32.18
N GLY A 145 8.61 3.89 -31.58
CA GLY A 145 9.99 3.64 -31.12
C GLY A 145 10.35 4.31 -29.80
N LEU A 146 9.44 5.08 -29.19
CA LEU A 146 9.58 5.48 -27.80
C LEU A 146 9.38 4.28 -26.88
N THR A 147 9.98 4.35 -25.69
CA THR A 147 9.61 3.45 -24.59
C THR A 147 8.20 3.79 -24.12
N LEU A 148 7.49 2.80 -23.58
CA LEU A 148 6.15 3.00 -23.04
C LEU A 148 6.10 4.17 -22.05
N ASP A 149 7.07 4.27 -21.14
CA ASP A 149 7.13 5.34 -20.14
C ASP A 149 7.19 6.73 -20.79
N LYS A 150 8.03 6.91 -21.81
CA LYS A 150 8.13 8.20 -22.53
C LYS A 150 6.84 8.55 -23.24
N ALA A 151 6.17 7.56 -23.84
CA ALA A 151 4.87 7.79 -24.47
C ALA A 151 3.80 8.18 -23.44
N VAL A 152 3.79 7.55 -22.28
CA VAL A 152 2.89 7.89 -21.15
C VAL A 152 3.17 9.31 -20.64
N ASP A 153 4.43 9.70 -20.52
CA ASP A 153 4.80 11.04 -20.05
C ASP A 153 4.33 12.15 -21.01
N LEU A 154 4.33 11.91 -22.32
CA LEU A 154 3.75 12.84 -23.32
C LEU A 154 2.22 12.94 -23.20
N MET A 155 1.55 11.84 -22.85
CA MET A 155 0.10 11.81 -22.65
C MET A 155 -0.32 12.46 -21.32
N ARG A 156 0.56 12.47 -20.32
CA ARG A 156 0.37 13.21 -19.07
C ARG A 156 0.53 14.71 -19.28
N GLY A 157 -0.03 15.48 -18.36
CA GLY A 157 0.08 16.93 -18.41
C GLY A 157 -0.85 17.63 -17.43
N PRO A 158 -0.86 18.97 -17.42
CA PRO A 158 -1.69 19.75 -16.53
C PRO A 158 -3.18 19.44 -16.73
N VAL A 159 -3.92 19.31 -15.63
CA VAL A 159 -5.39 19.17 -15.67
C VAL A 159 -6.01 20.38 -16.38
N GLY A 160 -6.98 20.13 -17.25
CA GLY A 160 -7.63 21.12 -18.09
C GLY A 160 -6.87 21.50 -19.37
N SER A 161 -5.68 20.96 -19.60
CA SER A 161 -4.98 21.12 -20.88
C SER A 161 -5.54 20.17 -21.95
N GLU A 162 -5.56 20.64 -23.19
CA GLU A 162 -5.95 19.83 -24.35
C GLU A 162 -4.77 18.97 -24.82
N ILE A 163 -5.08 17.78 -25.33
CA ILE A 163 -4.17 16.92 -26.09
C ILE A 163 -4.88 16.41 -27.33
N VAL A 164 -4.14 16.20 -28.41
CA VAL A 164 -4.63 15.49 -29.59
C VAL A 164 -3.86 14.19 -29.74
N ILE A 165 -4.56 13.06 -29.75
CA ILE A 165 -3.94 11.75 -30.02
C ILE A 165 -4.44 11.20 -31.35
N THR A 166 -3.52 10.65 -32.16
CA THR A 166 -3.87 9.99 -33.42
C THR A 166 -3.99 8.48 -33.18
N VAL A 167 -5.20 7.96 -33.40
CA VAL A 167 -5.61 6.59 -33.11
C VAL A 167 -5.77 5.79 -34.39
N VAL A 168 -5.33 4.54 -34.36
CA VAL A 168 -5.61 3.51 -35.38
C VAL A 168 -6.47 2.44 -34.73
N ARG A 169 -7.69 2.25 -35.24
CA ARG A 169 -8.67 1.30 -34.73
C ARG A 169 -8.91 0.17 -35.73
N GLU A 170 -9.00 -1.06 -35.23
CA GLU A 170 -9.33 -2.20 -36.07
C GLU A 170 -10.76 -2.04 -36.66
N GLY A 171 -10.88 -2.18 -37.98
CA GLY A 171 -12.14 -2.00 -38.69
C GLY A 171 -12.35 -0.60 -39.29
N GLU A 172 -11.56 0.39 -38.86
CA GLU A 172 -11.53 1.73 -39.49
C GLU A 172 -10.37 1.82 -40.49
N PRO A 173 -10.61 2.31 -41.73
CA PRO A 173 -9.60 2.27 -42.79
C PRO A 173 -8.51 3.33 -42.64
N ASP A 174 -8.81 4.46 -42.00
CA ASP A 174 -7.92 5.61 -41.88
C ASP A 174 -7.68 5.97 -40.40
N PRO A 175 -6.45 6.34 -39.99
CA PRO A 175 -6.20 6.90 -38.67
C PRO A 175 -6.99 8.20 -38.45
N PHE A 176 -7.43 8.43 -37.22
CA PHE A 176 -8.19 9.64 -36.86
C PHE A 176 -7.67 10.27 -35.57
N ASP A 177 -7.87 11.59 -35.46
CA ASP A 177 -7.47 12.37 -34.30
C ASP A 177 -8.60 12.44 -33.27
N VAL A 178 -8.24 12.25 -32.01
CA VAL A 178 -9.13 12.40 -30.86
C VAL A 178 -8.58 13.50 -29.97
N THR A 179 -9.38 14.57 -29.81
CA THR A 179 -9.08 15.66 -28.89
C THR A 179 -9.63 15.32 -27.51
N ILE A 180 -8.76 15.32 -26.51
CA ILE A 180 -9.11 14.98 -25.13
C ILE A 180 -8.65 16.12 -24.21
N ILE A 181 -9.51 16.52 -23.28
CA ILE A 181 -9.14 17.45 -22.22
C ILE A 181 -8.63 16.63 -21.04
N ARG A 182 -7.37 16.82 -20.63
CA ARG A 182 -6.78 16.11 -19.49
C ARG A 182 -7.58 16.41 -18.24
N ASP A 183 -7.88 15.38 -17.46
CA ASP A 183 -8.51 15.52 -16.14
C ASP A 183 -7.72 14.77 -15.07
N THR A 184 -8.18 14.89 -13.83
CA THR A 184 -7.61 14.21 -12.66
C THR A 184 -8.02 12.75 -12.67
N ILE A 185 -7.08 11.86 -13.01
CA ILE A 185 -7.29 10.42 -13.03
C ILE A 185 -6.96 9.86 -11.66
N LYS A 186 -7.96 9.22 -11.02
CA LYS A 186 -7.82 8.60 -9.71
C LYS A 186 -7.40 7.15 -9.83
N LEU A 187 -6.34 6.78 -9.13
CA LEU A 187 -5.89 5.39 -9.00
C LEU A 187 -6.81 4.66 -8.02
N THR A 188 -7.36 3.53 -8.45
CA THR A 188 -8.13 2.65 -7.57
C THR A 188 -7.21 1.93 -6.60
N ALA A 189 -7.16 2.43 -5.35
CA ALA A 189 -6.34 1.85 -4.29
C ALA A 189 -6.98 0.63 -3.63
N VAL A 190 -8.33 0.57 -3.64
CA VAL A 190 -9.10 -0.56 -3.09
C VAL A 190 -10.08 -1.08 -4.13
N ARG A 191 -9.95 -2.37 -4.45
CA ARG A 191 -10.92 -3.09 -5.29
C ARG A 191 -11.84 -3.89 -4.39
N ALA A 192 -13.13 -3.59 -4.44
CA ALA A 192 -14.17 -4.29 -3.71
C ALA A 192 -14.90 -5.27 -4.63
N ARG A 193 -15.15 -6.49 -4.15
CA ARG A 193 -16.01 -7.46 -4.83
C ARG A 193 -16.66 -8.41 -3.83
N THR A 194 -17.78 -9.01 -4.19
CA THR A 194 -18.46 -10.02 -3.38
C THR A 194 -18.07 -11.42 -3.85
N GLU A 195 -17.65 -12.26 -2.90
CA GLU A 195 -17.36 -13.68 -3.12
C GLU A 195 -18.30 -14.51 -2.23
N GLY A 196 -19.34 -15.09 -2.85
CA GLY A 196 -20.43 -15.74 -2.11
C GLY A 196 -21.20 -14.74 -1.25
N GLN A 197 -21.08 -14.82 0.07
CA GLN A 197 -21.68 -13.87 1.02
C GLN A 197 -20.65 -12.98 1.73
N SER A 198 -19.39 -13.03 1.31
CA SER A 198 -18.30 -12.27 1.93
C SER A 198 -17.90 -11.12 1.01
N VAL A 199 -17.67 -9.94 1.58
CA VAL A 199 -17.12 -8.81 0.82
C VAL A 199 -15.60 -8.84 0.91
N VAL A 200 -14.92 -8.86 -0.23
CA VAL A 200 -13.47 -8.82 -0.32
C VAL A 200 -13.02 -7.41 -0.70
N LEU A 201 -12.22 -6.80 0.15
CA LEU A 201 -11.62 -5.48 -0.05
C LEU A 201 -10.11 -5.67 -0.26
N ARG A 202 -9.68 -5.68 -1.53
CA ARG A 202 -8.26 -5.80 -1.86
C ARG A 202 -7.62 -4.42 -1.90
N VAL A 203 -6.77 -4.14 -0.92
CA VAL A 203 -6.02 -2.87 -0.82
C VAL A 203 -4.66 -3.07 -1.46
N THR A 204 -4.38 -2.40 -2.55
CA THR A 204 -3.11 -2.56 -3.30
C THR A 204 -2.03 -1.57 -2.87
N THR A 205 -2.42 -0.41 -2.34
CA THR A 205 -1.50 0.64 -1.84
C THR A 205 -2.23 1.51 -0.81
N PHE A 206 -1.47 2.30 -0.04
CA PHE A 206 -2.02 3.32 0.85
C PHE A 206 -1.67 4.73 0.34
N ASN A 207 -2.60 5.32 -0.40
CA ASN A 207 -2.57 6.69 -0.92
C ASN A 207 -3.84 7.45 -0.50
N ASP A 208 -3.99 8.71 -0.88
CA ASP A 208 -5.13 9.51 -0.43
C ASP A 208 -6.52 8.99 -0.84
N GLN A 209 -6.58 8.14 -1.88
CA GLN A 209 -7.81 7.49 -2.36
C GLN A 209 -8.17 6.21 -1.57
N THR A 210 -7.30 5.73 -0.69
CA THR A 210 -7.45 4.41 -0.05
C THR A 210 -8.68 4.30 0.84
N TYR A 211 -8.82 5.17 1.83
CA TYR A 211 -10.01 5.15 2.70
C TYR A 211 -11.31 5.45 1.94
N PRO A 212 -11.38 6.47 1.05
CA PRO A 212 -12.56 6.68 0.21
C PRO A 212 -12.95 5.44 -0.60
N ASN A 213 -12.02 4.83 -1.34
CA ASN A 213 -12.29 3.63 -2.14
C ASN A 213 -12.73 2.45 -1.26
N LEU A 214 -12.14 2.29 -0.08
CA LEU A 214 -12.54 1.25 0.86
C LEU A 214 -13.99 1.42 1.30
N LYS A 215 -14.33 2.63 1.77
CA LYS A 215 -15.66 2.94 2.29
C LYS A 215 -16.72 2.81 1.20
N GLU A 216 -16.53 3.49 0.07
CA GLU A 216 -17.46 3.46 -1.06
C GLU A 216 -17.61 2.04 -1.63
N GLY A 217 -16.49 1.31 -1.77
CA GLY A 217 -16.50 -0.07 -2.25
C GLY A 217 -17.27 -1.00 -1.32
N LEU A 218 -17.06 -0.90 -0.01
CA LEU A 218 -17.78 -1.70 0.98
C LEU A 218 -19.29 -1.36 0.99
N GLU A 219 -19.64 -0.08 1.05
CA GLU A 219 -21.04 0.39 1.03
C GLU A 219 -21.75 -0.07 -0.25
N LYS A 220 -21.10 0.03 -1.41
CA LYS A 220 -21.63 -0.46 -2.70
C LYS A 220 -21.90 -1.96 -2.66
N GLN A 221 -20.92 -2.78 -2.23
CA GLN A 221 -21.09 -4.23 -2.18
C GLN A 221 -22.18 -4.65 -1.17
N ILE A 222 -22.30 -3.94 -0.04
CA ILE A 222 -23.39 -4.17 0.93
C ILE A 222 -24.76 -3.83 0.31
N ALA A 223 -24.86 -2.71 -0.41
CA ALA A 223 -26.10 -2.31 -1.07
C ALA A 223 -26.51 -3.32 -2.16
N GLU A 224 -25.56 -3.76 -2.99
CA GLU A 224 -25.76 -4.79 -4.03
C GLU A 224 -26.18 -6.14 -3.44
N ALA A 225 -25.67 -6.50 -2.26
CA ALA A 225 -26.07 -7.70 -1.53
C ALA A 225 -27.48 -7.59 -0.91
N GLY A 226 -28.08 -6.40 -0.86
CA GLY A 226 -29.38 -6.14 -0.23
C GLY A 226 -29.31 -5.85 1.27
N GLY A 227 -28.16 -5.37 1.77
CA GLY A 227 -27.95 -4.91 3.14
C GLY A 227 -26.91 -5.72 3.92
N ILE A 228 -26.46 -5.17 5.06
CA ILE A 228 -25.37 -5.74 5.89
C ILE A 228 -25.72 -7.14 6.43
N ASP A 229 -27.01 -7.43 6.59
CA ASP A 229 -27.50 -8.73 7.06
C ASP A 229 -27.33 -9.86 6.04
N LYS A 230 -27.17 -9.51 4.76
CA LYS A 230 -26.96 -10.48 3.67
C LYS A 230 -25.51 -10.90 3.51
N ILE A 231 -24.59 -10.13 4.09
CA ILE A 231 -23.17 -10.48 4.13
C ILE A 231 -22.81 -11.19 5.45
N ASN A 232 -21.88 -12.11 5.37
CA ASN A 232 -21.39 -12.89 6.52
C ASN A 232 -20.12 -12.31 7.15
N GLY A 233 -19.46 -11.36 6.50
CA GLY A 233 -18.22 -10.74 6.97
C GLY A 233 -17.42 -10.06 5.85
N VAL A 234 -16.27 -9.53 6.24
CA VAL A 234 -15.36 -8.78 5.35
C VAL A 234 -13.98 -9.45 5.34
N VAL A 235 -13.42 -9.67 4.15
CA VAL A 235 -12.02 -10.03 3.97
C VAL A 235 -11.25 -8.78 3.56
N LEU A 236 -10.29 -8.35 4.36
CA LEU A 236 -9.36 -7.28 4.01
C LEU A 236 -8.08 -7.91 3.46
N ASP A 237 -7.90 -7.86 2.14
CA ASP A 237 -6.74 -8.45 1.48
C ASP A 237 -5.61 -7.43 1.34
N LEU A 238 -4.57 -7.59 2.15
CA LEU A 238 -3.36 -6.76 2.20
C LEU A 238 -2.14 -7.48 1.61
N ARG A 239 -2.34 -8.61 0.91
CA ARG A 239 -1.24 -9.37 0.30
C ARG A 239 -0.59 -8.54 -0.81
N ASN A 240 0.74 -8.60 -0.89
CA ASN A 240 1.55 -7.88 -1.87
C ASN A 240 1.35 -6.34 -1.83
N ASN A 241 0.93 -5.79 -0.68
CA ASN A 241 0.79 -4.34 -0.49
C ASN A 241 1.98 -3.80 0.33
N PRO A 242 2.88 -3.02 -0.30
CA PRO A 242 4.10 -2.53 0.35
C PRO A 242 3.86 -1.40 1.37
N GLY A 243 2.60 -0.99 1.55
CA GLY A 243 2.18 0.06 2.47
C GLY A 243 1.91 1.38 1.76
N GLY A 244 2.37 2.47 2.36
CA GLY A 244 2.14 3.84 1.89
C GLY A 244 1.87 4.78 3.06
N LEU A 245 0.92 5.69 2.90
CA LEU A 245 0.58 6.71 3.88
C LEU A 245 0.13 6.14 5.24
N LEU A 246 0.83 6.53 6.30
CA LEU A 246 0.46 6.25 7.69
C LEU A 246 -0.97 6.73 8.01
N THR A 247 -1.32 7.93 7.55
CA THR A 247 -2.64 8.53 7.78
C THR A 247 -3.76 7.68 7.21
N GLN A 248 -3.54 7.01 6.08
CA GLN A 248 -4.52 6.15 5.44
C GLN A 248 -4.60 4.79 6.15
N ALA A 249 -3.48 4.24 6.63
CA ALA A 249 -3.48 3.06 7.51
C ALA A 249 -4.26 3.31 8.81
N ILE A 250 -4.13 4.51 9.39
CA ILE A 250 -4.90 4.92 10.57
C ILE A 250 -6.39 4.93 10.22
N LYS A 251 -6.80 5.64 9.16
CA LYS A 251 -8.21 5.71 8.74
C LYS A 251 -8.82 4.34 8.42
N VAL A 252 -8.07 3.46 7.74
CA VAL A 252 -8.53 2.11 7.43
C VAL A 252 -8.69 1.26 8.69
N SER A 253 -7.76 1.35 9.64
CA SER A 253 -7.90 0.67 10.95
C SER A 253 -9.10 1.21 11.73
N ASP A 254 -9.23 2.53 11.78
CA ASP A 254 -10.30 3.27 12.47
C ASP A 254 -11.69 2.92 11.92
N ALA A 255 -11.78 2.62 10.62
CA ALA A 255 -13.00 2.19 9.97
C ALA A 255 -13.66 0.96 10.60
N PHE A 256 -12.90 0.15 11.34
CA PHE A 256 -13.35 -1.13 11.91
C PHE A 256 -13.20 -1.21 13.43
N LEU A 257 -12.74 -0.14 14.08
CA LEU A 257 -12.45 -0.10 15.52
C LEU A 257 -13.24 1.01 16.19
N ASN A 258 -13.91 0.70 17.30
CA ASN A 258 -14.71 1.70 18.03
C ASN A 258 -13.88 2.55 19.03
N GLU A 259 -12.76 2.01 19.53
CA GLU A 259 -11.90 2.66 20.52
C GLU A 259 -10.52 2.00 20.61
N GLY A 260 -9.61 2.64 21.35
CA GLY A 260 -8.28 2.11 21.66
C GLY A 260 -7.16 2.60 20.73
N GLU A 261 -5.90 2.35 21.09
CA GLU A 261 -4.75 2.75 20.27
C GLU A 261 -4.74 1.97 18.95
N ILE A 262 -4.52 2.64 17.82
CA ILE A 262 -4.29 2.00 16.51
C ILE A 262 -2.79 1.79 16.31
N VAL A 263 -2.01 2.86 16.53
CA VAL A 263 -0.57 2.85 16.33
C VAL A 263 0.06 3.97 17.15
N SER A 264 1.27 3.74 17.65
CA SER A 264 2.10 4.79 18.23
C SER A 264 3.44 4.90 17.51
N THR A 265 3.95 6.12 17.37
CA THR A 265 5.27 6.42 16.84
C THR A 265 6.20 6.83 17.97
N ARG A 266 7.48 6.47 17.87
CA ARG A 266 8.52 6.92 18.79
C ARG A 266 9.71 7.41 17.97
N GLY A 267 9.95 8.71 18.05
CA GLY A 267 11.08 9.38 17.41
C GLY A 267 12.35 9.33 18.25
N ARG A 268 13.34 10.13 17.83
CA ARG A 268 14.63 10.25 18.54
C ARG A 268 14.45 10.91 19.91
N ASN A 269 13.65 11.97 20.00
CA ASN A 269 13.31 12.59 21.28
C ASN A 269 11.97 12.04 21.79
N PRO A 270 11.77 11.92 23.11
CA PRO A 270 10.50 11.44 23.67
C PRO A 270 9.27 12.25 23.26
N GLU A 271 9.46 13.55 22.98
CA GLU A 271 8.43 14.49 22.55
C GLU A 271 8.04 14.35 21.07
N ASP A 272 8.85 13.65 20.27
CA ASP A 272 8.58 13.37 18.85
C ASP A 272 7.66 12.15 18.67
N GLY A 273 7.18 11.56 19.77
CA GLY A 273 6.30 10.40 19.75
C GLY A 273 4.83 10.80 19.69
N GLU A 274 4.08 10.16 18.80
CA GLU A 274 2.63 10.36 18.67
C GLU A 274 1.87 9.07 18.95
N ARG A 275 0.63 9.20 19.42
CA ARG A 275 -0.29 8.08 19.62
C ARG A 275 -1.59 8.38 18.90
N PHE A 276 -1.99 7.46 18.03
CA PHE A 276 -3.22 7.56 17.25
C PHE A 276 -4.21 6.54 17.80
N ASN A 277 -5.39 7.02 18.21
CA ASN A 277 -6.46 6.18 18.75
C ASN A 277 -7.65 6.15 17.80
N ALA A 278 -8.41 5.07 17.86
CA ALA A 278 -9.64 4.91 17.13
C ALA A 278 -10.76 5.81 17.68
N THR A 279 -11.71 6.12 16.81
CA THR A 279 -12.92 6.89 17.06
C THR A 279 -14.15 5.98 16.93
N PRO A 280 -15.27 6.28 17.60
CA PRO A 280 -16.45 5.42 17.55
C PRO A 280 -16.99 5.22 16.13
N GLY A 281 -17.13 3.95 15.71
CA GLY A 281 -17.62 3.54 14.40
C GLY A 281 -17.09 2.15 14.00
N ASP A 282 -17.91 1.37 13.28
CA ASP A 282 -17.48 0.13 12.65
C ASP A 282 -18.26 -0.06 11.35
N LEU A 283 -17.59 0.11 10.21
CA LEU A 283 -18.20 -0.04 8.88
C LEU A 283 -18.70 -1.46 8.61
N ALA A 284 -18.18 -2.47 9.33
CA ALA A 284 -18.68 -3.82 9.21
C ALA A 284 -19.80 -4.14 10.22
N GLU A 285 -20.24 -3.17 11.03
CA GLU A 285 -21.33 -3.32 12.02
C GLU A 285 -21.19 -4.58 12.90
N GLY A 286 -19.98 -4.86 13.38
CA GLY A 286 -19.68 -6.04 14.20
C GLY A 286 -19.61 -7.37 13.44
N LYS A 287 -19.77 -7.37 12.11
CA LYS A 287 -19.54 -8.57 11.30
C LYS A 287 -18.07 -9.03 11.40
N PRO A 288 -17.81 -10.34 11.34
CA PRO A 288 -16.45 -10.87 11.41
C PRO A 288 -15.55 -10.31 10.30
N ILE A 289 -14.28 -10.08 10.63
CA ILE A 289 -13.25 -9.63 9.68
C ILE A 289 -12.10 -10.64 9.65
N VAL A 290 -11.63 -10.95 8.45
CA VAL A 290 -10.37 -11.68 8.23
C VAL A 290 -9.42 -10.78 7.45
N VAL A 291 -8.17 -10.67 7.90
CA VAL A 291 -7.12 -9.91 7.20
C VAL A 291 -6.16 -10.90 6.54
N LEU A 292 -5.96 -10.80 5.24
CA LEU A 292 -4.97 -11.59 4.52
C LEU A 292 -3.64 -10.84 4.43
N ILE A 293 -2.54 -11.49 4.80
CA ILE A 293 -1.18 -10.96 4.70
C ILE A 293 -0.22 -11.96 4.07
N ASN A 294 0.86 -11.45 3.49
CA ASN A 294 2.00 -12.27 3.06
C ASN A 294 3.32 -11.51 3.18
N GLY A 295 4.43 -12.09 2.71
CA GLY A 295 5.76 -11.46 2.75
C GLY A 295 5.87 -10.13 1.99
N GLY A 296 4.93 -9.81 1.10
CA GLY A 296 4.84 -8.52 0.41
C GLY A 296 4.00 -7.48 1.15
N SER A 297 3.31 -7.85 2.23
CA SER A 297 2.60 -6.92 3.11
C SER A 297 3.62 -6.17 3.98
N ALA A 298 3.70 -4.85 3.86
CA ALA A 298 4.68 -4.03 4.60
C ALA A 298 4.10 -2.71 5.12
N SER A 299 4.76 -2.13 6.14
CA SER A 299 4.53 -0.77 6.62
C SER A 299 3.05 -0.50 6.98
N ALA A 300 2.34 0.38 6.27
CA ALA A 300 0.93 0.68 6.49
C ALA A 300 0.04 -0.58 6.55
N SER A 301 0.30 -1.59 5.71
CA SER A 301 -0.40 -2.89 5.76
C SER A 301 -0.22 -3.60 7.11
N GLU A 302 0.99 -3.53 7.68
CA GLU A 302 1.33 -4.14 8.95
C GLU A 302 0.74 -3.38 10.12
N ILE A 303 0.55 -2.06 10.00
CA ILE A 303 -0.18 -1.25 10.97
C ILE A 303 -1.63 -1.70 11.03
N VAL A 304 -2.30 -1.84 9.88
CA VAL A 304 -3.71 -2.28 9.83
C VAL A 304 -3.86 -3.70 10.37
N ALA A 305 -3.04 -4.64 9.88
CA ALA A 305 -3.08 -6.02 10.37
C ALA A 305 -2.79 -6.10 11.88
N GLY A 306 -1.74 -5.42 12.35
CA GLY A 306 -1.36 -5.42 13.77
C GLY A 306 -2.39 -4.75 14.68
N ALA A 307 -2.99 -3.64 14.25
CA ALA A 307 -4.02 -2.95 15.02
C ALA A 307 -5.28 -3.82 15.16
N LEU A 308 -5.80 -4.35 14.06
CA LEU A 308 -7.00 -5.19 14.08
C LEU A 308 -6.77 -6.51 14.82
N GLN A 309 -5.55 -7.08 14.73
CA GLN A 309 -5.16 -8.28 15.48
C GLN A 309 -5.06 -8.02 16.98
N ASP A 310 -4.34 -6.97 17.40
CA ASP A 310 -4.12 -6.66 18.82
C ASP A 310 -5.44 -6.34 19.54
N HIS A 311 -6.41 -5.74 18.83
CA HIS A 311 -7.77 -5.51 19.34
C HIS A 311 -8.67 -6.75 19.30
N ARG A 312 -8.21 -7.86 18.73
CA ARG A 312 -9.01 -9.06 18.44
C ARG A 312 -10.24 -8.74 17.60
N ARG A 313 -10.16 -7.71 16.75
CA ARG A 313 -11.22 -7.29 15.83
C ARG A 313 -11.24 -8.16 14.57
N ALA A 314 -10.08 -8.63 14.14
CA ALA A 314 -9.94 -9.51 12.98
C ALA A 314 -9.00 -10.68 13.26
N ILE A 315 -9.19 -11.77 12.51
CA ILE A 315 -8.23 -12.88 12.45
C ILE A 315 -7.28 -12.63 11.27
N VAL A 316 -5.97 -12.64 11.53
CA VAL A 316 -4.94 -12.49 10.50
C VAL A 316 -4.56 -13.86 9.95
N VAL A 317 -4.63 -14.00 8.62
CA VAL A 317 -4.42 -15.26 7.91
C VAL A 317 -3.37 -15.07 6.81
N GLY A 318 -2.57 -16.10 6.57
CA GLY A 318 -1.62 -16.13 5.45
C GLY A 318 -0.21 -16.44 5.92
N THR A 319 0.77 -15.63 5.50
CA THR A 319 2.17 -15.80 5.94
C THR A 319 2.70 -14.55 6.63
N LYS A 320 3.80 -14.70 7.36
CA LYS A 320 4.52 -13.60 7.99
C LYS A 320 4.73 -12.42 7.02
N SER A 321 4.48 -11.21 7.49
CA SER A 321 4.68 -9.96 6.72
C SER A 321 6.15 -9.51 6.68
N PHE A 322 6.43 -8.42 5.95
CA PHE A 322 7.78 -7.98 5.62
C PHE A 322 8.62 -7.54 6.84
N GLY A 323 8.04 -6.73 7.73
CA GLY A 323 8.71 -6.21 8.93
C GLY A 323 9.28 -4.80 8.79
N LYS A 324 8.61 -3.87 8.10
CA LYS A 324 9.06 -2.48 7.98
C LYS A 324 8.39 -1.60 9.03
N GLY A 325 8.95 -1.57 10.23
CA GLY A 325 8.50 -0.81 11.41
C GLY A 325 8.96 0.66 11.51
N SER A 326 9.42 1.27 10.41
CA SER A 326 9.96 2.64 10.39
C SER A 326 9.03 3.62 9.66
N VAL A 327 9.03 4.87 10.11
CA VAL A 327 8.30 5.99 9.51
C VAL A 327 9.30 6.93 8.88
N GLN A 328 9.04 7.29 7.62
CA GLN A 328 9.81 8.28 6.91
C GLN A 328 9.07 9.62 6.90
N THR A 329 9.78 10.71 7.17
CA THR A 329 9.32 12.07 6.95
C THR A 329 9.91 12.58 5.65
N VAL A 330 9.06 13.14 4.79
CA VAL A 330 9.48 13.82 3.57
C VAL A 330 9.62 15.32 3.87
N MET A 331 10.85 15.82 3.82
CA MET A 331 11.20 17.20 4.10
C MET A 331 11.49 17.93 2.80
N PRO A 332 10.69 18.95 2.42
CA PRO A 332 10.97 19.76 1.24
C PRO A 332 12.33 20.45 1.35
N LEU A 333 13.08 20.46 0.26
CA LEU A 333 14.36 21.15 0.15
C LEU A 333 14.24 22.33 -0.81
N ARG A 334 15.32 23.12 -0.94
CA ARG A 334 15.39 24.17 -1.95
C ARG A 334 15.48 23.55 -3.34
N GLY A 335 14.81 24.16 -4.32
CA GLY A 335 14.81 23.69 -5.71
C GLY A 335 13.84 22.55 -5.97
N ASP A 336 12.70 22.50 -5.30
CA ASP A 336 11.59 21.55 -5.49
C ASP A 336 11.87 20.06 -5.19
N GLY A 337 13.13 19.68 -4.93
CA GLY A 337 13.50 18.38 -4.39
C GLY A 337 13.08 18.18 -2.93
N ALA A 338 13.33 16.99 -2.40
CA ALA A 338 13.00 16.63 -1.03
C ALA A 338 13.98 15.63 -0.42
N MET A 339 14.01 15.54 0.91
CA MET A 339 14.73 14.50 1.64
C MET A 339 13.72 13.59 2.31
N ARG A 340 13.77 12.30 2.00
CA ARG A 340 13.05 11.27 2.75
C ARG A 340 13.97 10.74 3.83
N LEU A 341 13.59 10.90 5.10
CA LEU A 341 14.42 10.48 6.24
C LEU A 341 13.61 9.63 7.21
N THR A 342 14.18 8.53 7.69
CA THR A 342 13.61 7.78 8.80
C THR A 342 13.72 8.57 10.11
N THR A 343 12.59 9.05 10.63
CA THR A 343 12.53 9.90 11.83
C THR A 343 12.01 9.16 13.05
N SER A 344 11.17 8.14 12.84
CA SER A 344 10.47 7.44 13.89
C SER A 344 10.32 5.95 13.61
N ARG A 345 10.05 5.17 14.66
CA ARG A 345 9.57 3.78 14.57
C ARG A 345 8.13 3.72 15.03
N TYR A 346 7.33 2.86 14.43
CA TYR A 346 5.96 2.62 14.89
C TYR A 346 5.83 1.31 15.68
N TYR A 347 4.81 1.28 16.52
CA TYR A 347 4.51 0.20 17.46
C TYR A 347 3.03 -0.13 17.39
N THR A 348 2.70 -1.42 17.49
CA THR A 348 1.30 -1.88 17.53
C THR A 348 0.67 -1.56 18.89
N PRO A 349 -0.66 -1.70 19.05
CA PRO A 349 -1.35 -1.39 20.31
C PRO A 349 -0.84 -2.18 21.52
N SER A 350 -0.33 -3.40 21.32
CA SER A 350 0.33 -4.20 22.36
C SER A 350 1.75 -3.70 22.74
N GLY A 351 2.22 -2.62 22.12
CA GLY A 351 3.54 -2.02 22.35
C GLY A 351 4.69 -2.74 21.64
N ARG A 352 4.40 -3.70 20.75
CA ARG A 352 5.40 -4.47 20.01
C ARG A 352 5.94 -3.67 18.83
N SER A 353 7.25 -3.76 18.58
CA SER A 353 7.84 -3.24 17.34
C SER A 353 7.79 -4.32 16.26
N ILE A 354 7.33 -3.94 15.07
CA ILE A 354 7.27 -4.82 13.90
C ILE A 354 8.58 -4.83 13.10
N GLN A 355 9.52 -3.92 13.41
CA GLN A 355 10.78 -3.78 12.67
C GLN A 355 11.58 -5.09 12.61
N ALA A 356 11.94 -5.50 11.39
CA ALA A 356 12.65 -6.74 11.05
C ALA A 356 11.94 -8.06 11.42
N LEU A 357 10.75 -7.99 12.05
CA LEU A 357 10.01 -9.16 12.51
C LEU A 357 8.66 -9.33 11.82
N GLY A 358 8.01 -8.29 11.34
CA GLY A 358 6.69 -8.43 10.73
C GLY A 358 5.57 -8.73 11.74
N VAL A 359 4.34 -8.70 11.24
CA VAL A 359 3.14 -9.25 11.87
C VAL A 359 3.11 -10.75 11.57
N SER A 360 2.93 -11.55 12.61
CA SER A 360 2.72 -12.99 12.48
C SER A 360 1.22 -13.26 12.35
N PRO A 361 0.77 -14.05 11.36
CA PRO A 361 -0.65 -14.37 11.24
C PRO A 361 -1.11 -15.24 12.41
N ASP A 362 -2.38 -15.12 12.79
CA ASP A 362 -3.02 -16.00 13.77
C ASP A 362 -3.16 -17.42 13.21
N ILE A 363 -3.39 -17.53 11.90
CA ILE A 363 -3.46 -18.81 11.18
C ILE A 363 -2.52 -18.78 9.98
N ILE A 364 -1.48 -19.60 10.03
CA ILE A 364 -0.53 -19.75 8.92
C ILE A 364 -1.20 -20.55 7.81
N VAL A 365 -1.31 -19.95 6.64
CA VAL A 365 -1.85 -20.56 5.42
C VAL A 365 -0.94 -20.17 4.27
N GLU A 366 -0.27 -21.15 3.67
CA GLU A 366 0.57 -20.92 2.50
C GLU A 366 -0.24 -21.05 1.22
N GLN A 367 0.02 -20.18 0.25
CA GLN A 367 -0.56 -20.34 -1.08
C GLN A 367 0.19 -21.49 -1.80
N PRO A 368 -0.51 -22.54 -2.26
CA PRO A 368 0.10 -23.60 -3.05
C PRO A 368 0.76 -23.00 -4.29
N ARG A 369 1.94 -23.52 -4.67
CA ARG A 369 2.54 -23.14 -5.95
C ARG A 369 1.63 -23.66 -7.06
N ASN A 370 1.25 -22.78 -7.99
CA ASN A 370 0.67 -23.19 -9.26
C ASN A 370 1.72 -24.04 -9.97
N ARG A 371 1.57 -25.36 -9.90
CA ARG A 371 2.25 -26.25 -10.84
C ARG A 371 1.38 -26.23 -12.08
N PRO A 372 1.93 -25.97 -13.28
CA PRO A 372 1.20 -26.35 -14.48
C PRO A 372 0.91 -27.83 -14.32
N GLU A 373 -0.37 -28.17 -14.33
CA GLU A 373 -0.80 -29.57 -14.23
C GLU A 373 -0.06 -30.33 -15.33
N GLU A 374 0.61 -31.42 -14.95
CA GLU A 374 0.95 -32.43 -15.94
C GLU A 374 -0.40 -32.95 -16.43
N ASP A 375 -0.81 -32.47 -17.61
CA ASP A 375 -2.05 -32.79 -18.32
C ASP A 375 -2.10 -34.29 -18.68
N GLU A 376 -2.21 -35.18 -17.71
CA GLU A 376 -2.39 -36.62 -17.95
C GLU A 376 -2.98 -37.26 -16.68
N ASP A 377 -4.33 -37.25 -16.56
CA ASP A 377 -5.19 -38.25 -15.88
C ASP A 377 -6.37 -37.73 -15.01
N GLU A 378 -6.66 -36.43 -14.90
CA GLU A 378 -7.80 -35.99 -14.06
C GLU A 378 -9.19 -36.08 -14.72
N GLU A 379 -9.30 -35.99 -16.06
CA GLU A 379 -10.60 -36.14 -16.74
C GLU A 379 -11.21 -37.55 -16.59
N ALA A 380 -10.40 -38.56 -16.28
CA ALA A 380 -10.86 -39.93 -16.05
C ALA A 380 -11.40 -40.17 -14.63
N ALA A 381 -11.07 -39.32 -13.65
CA ALA A 381 -11.47 -39.49 -12.25
C ALA A 381 -12.84 -38.86 -11.90
N ALA A 382 -13.38 -37.97 -12.75
CA ALA A 382 -14.55 -37.15 -12.43
C ALA A 382 -15.92 -37.71 -12.92
N ARG A 383 -16.02 -39.00 -13.23
CA ARG A 383 -17.33 -39.67 -13.35
C ARG A 383 -17.59 -40.51 -12.11
N THR A 384 -17.76 -39.83 -10.98
CA THR A 384 -18.29 -40.43 -9.76
C THR A 384 -19.72 -40.89 -10.07
N ARG A 385 -19.90 -42.19 -10.31
CA ARG A 385 -21.24 -42.76 -10.51
C ARG A 385 -22.05 -42.53 -9.24
N SER A 386 -23.16 -41.83 -9.36
CA SER A 386 -24.12 -41.61 -8.29
C SER A 386 -25.27 -42.62 -8.36
N GLU A 387 -26.03 -42.77 -7.27
CA GLU A 387 -27.25 -43.59 -7.26
C GLU A 387 -28.23 -43.19 -8.37
N ALA A 388 -28.29 -41.89 -8.72
CA ALA A 388 -29.13 -41.35 -9.77
C ALA A 388 -28.71 -41.78 -11.20
N ASP A 389 -27.46 -42.21 -11.39
CA ASP A 389 -26.95 -42.67 -12.69
C ASP A 389 -27.25 -44.16 -12.95
N LEU A 390 -27.79 -44.88 -11.94
CA LEU A 390 -28.12 -46.30 -12.04
C LEU A 390 -29.47 -46.53 -12.73
N ARG A 391 -29.52 -47.52 -13.61
CA ARG A 391 -30.75 -47.90 -14.30
C ARG A 391 -31.72 -48.52 -13.29
N GLY A 392 -32.85 -47.84 -13.03
CA GLY A 392 -33.83 -48.25 -12.02
C GLY A 392 -33.61 -47.60 -10.64
N SER A 393 -32.83 -46.52 -10.58
CA SER A 393 -32.65 -45.71 -9.37
C SER A 393 -33.99 -45.31 -8.76
N LEU A 394 -34.09 -45.41 -7.43
CA LEU A 394 -35.25 -44.94 -6.70
C LEU A 394 -35.19 -43.41 -6.58
N ASN A 395 -36.32 -42.74 -6.84
CA ASN A 395 -36.41 -41.31 -6.60
C ASN A 395 -36.50 -41.04 -5.09
N ASN A 396 -35.93 -39.92 -4.65
CA ASN A 396 -36.14 -39.46 -3.29
C ASN A 396 -37.51 -38.80 -3.18
N ASP A 397 -38.46 -39.50 -2.59
CA ASP A 397 -39.84 -39.10 -2.34
C ASP A 397 -40.05 -38.46 -0.95
N SER A 398 -38.97 -38.29 -0.18
CA SER A 398 -39.00 -37.73 1.18
C SER A 398 -38.66 -36.23 1.26
N LEU A 399 -38.11 -35.65 0.19
CA LEU A 399 -37.75 -34.24 0.13
C LEU A 399 -38.79 -33.44 -0.66
N THR A 400 -39.10 -32.25 -0.16
CA THR A 400 -39.89 -31.25 -0.88
C THR A 400 -39.06 -30.62 -2.01
N GLU A 401 -39.73 -30.05 -3.01
CA GLU A 401 -39.05 -29.34 -4.11
C GLU A 401 -38.15 -28.20 -3.60
N ASP A 402 -38.55 -27.52 -2.54
CA ASP A 402 -37.75 -26.46 -1.90
C ASP A 402 -36.47 -27.00 -1.24
N GLU A 403 -36.53 -28.16 -0.58
CA GLU A 403 -35.35 -28.81 0.01
C GLU A 403 -34.38 -29.31 -1.06
N ILE A 404 -34.90 -29.83 -2.18
CA ILE A 404 -34.07 -30.25 -3.33
C ILE A 404 -33.34 -29.04 -3.91
N ARG A 405 -34.05 -27.92 -4.15
CA ARG A 405 -33.44 -26.68 -4.64
C ARG A 405 -32.35 -26.18 -3.69
N GLN A 406 -32.60 -26.22 -2.38
CA GLN A 406 -31.62 -25.79 -1.38
C GLN A 406 -30.34 -26.66 -1.40
N ILE A 407 -30.48 -27.98 -1.54
CA ILE A 407 -29.34 -28.89 -1.66
C ILE A 407 -28.53 -28.62 -2.94
N GLU A 408 -29.21 -28.37 -4.06
CA GLU A 408 -28.54 -28.03 -5.33
C GLU A 408 -27.80 -26.70 -5.25
N GLU A 409 -28.42 -25.67 -4.66
CA GLU A 409 -27.77 -24.38 -4.39
C GLU A 409 -26.55 -24.53 -3.48
N ASP A 410 -26.64 -25.33 -2.43
CA ASP A 410 -25.53 -25.59 -1.51
C ASP A 410 -24.39 -26.36 -2.18
N ARG A 411 -24.72 -27.30 -3.06
CA ARG A 411 -23.73 -28.01 -3.89
C ARG A 411 -23.04 -27.06 -4.87
N ALA A 412 -23.77 -26.20 -5.57
CA ALA A 412 -23.18 -25.22 -6.47
C ALA A 412 -22.24 -24.25 -5.73
N LYS A 413 -22.61 -23.80 -4.53
CA LYS A 413 -21.73 -23.00 -3.65
C LYS A 413 -20.47 -23.76 -3.24
N ALA A 414 -20.58 -25.05 -2.96
CA ALA A 414 -19.45 -25.90 -2.61
C ALA A 414 -18.48 -26.08 -3.79
N GLU A 415 -18.99 -26.33 -4.99
CA GLU A 415 -18.21 -26.42 -6.23
C GLU A 415 -17.49 -25.09 -6.54
N ALA A 416 -18.19 -23.95 -6.46
CA ALA A 416 -17.57 -22.63 -6.63
C ALA A 416 -16.47 -22.35 -5.59
N THR A 417 -16.67 -22.77 -4.34
CA THR A 417 -15.63 -22.65 -3.30
C THR A 417 -14.43 -23.56 -3.61
N ALA A 418 -14.65 -24.75 -4.19
CA ALA A 418 -13.57 -25.66 -4.58
C ALA A 418 -12.72 -25.06 -5.72
N GLU A 419 -13.34 -24.44 -6.72
CA GLU A 419 -12.63 -23.72 -7.77
C GLU A 419 -11.84 -22.53 -7.22
N LEU A 420 -12.43 -21.76 -6.30
CA LEU A 420 -11.70 -20.68 -5.63
C LEU A 420 -10.48 -21.21 -4.85
N ARG A 421 -10.55 -22.39 -4.24
CA ARG A 421 -9.40 -22.99 -3.54
C ARG A 421 -8.24 -23.32 -4.49
N LYS A 422 -8.54 -23.69 -5.73
CA LYS A 422 -7.50 -23.94 -6.76
C LYS A 422 -6.82 -22.64 -7.16
N GLN A 423 -7.60 -21.57 -7.35
CA GLN A 423 -7.08 -20.27 -7.80
C GLN A 423 -6.40 -19.48 -6.68
N ASP A 424 -7.06 -19.37 -5.52
CA ASP A 424 -6.66 -18.58 -4.37
C ASP A 424 -7.03 -19.30 -3.06
N TYR A 425 -6.20 -20.28 -2.69
CA TYR A 425 -6.36 -21.07 -1.47
C TYR A 425 -6.47 -20.22 -0.20
N GLN A 426 -5.65 -19.17 -0.06
CA GLN A 426 -5.68 -18.28 1.11
C GLN A 426 -7.02 -17.53 1.20
N LEU A 427 -7.52 -16.99 0.09
CA LEU A 427 -8.81 -16.29 0.07
C LEU A 427 -9.98 -17.25 0.36
N ALA A 428 -9.98 -18.43 -0.26
CA ALA A 428 -11.00 -19.43 0.02
C ALA A 428 -11.01 -19.83 1.51
N TYR A 429 -9.83 -19.99 2.10
CA TYR A 429 -9.70 -20.29 3.54
C TYR A 429 -10.23 -19.15 4.42
N ALA A 430 -9.95 -17.89 4.08
CA ALA A 430 -10.50 -16.73 4.78
C ALA A 430 -12.04 -16.68 4.72
N ILE A 431 -12.62 -16.97 3.56
CA ILE A 431 -14.08 -17.05 3.39
C ILE A 431 -14.67 -18.19 4.23
N ASP A 432 -13.99 -19.34 4.30
CA ASP A 432 -14.43 -20.47 5.14
C ASP A 432 -14.40 -20.13 6.64
N ILE A 433 -13.41 -19.35 7.11
CA ILE A 433 -13.40 -18.81 8.47
C ILE A 433 -14.62 -17.90 8.71
N LEU A 434 -14.91 -16.97 7.79
CA LEU A 434 -16.06 -16.06 7.93
C LEU A 434 -17.38 -16.83 7.98
N LYS A 435 -17.56 -17.83 7.10
CA LYS A 435 -18.71 -18.75 7.14
C LYS A 435 -18.83 -19.42 8.51
N GLY A 436 -17.74 -19.98 9.03
CA GLY A 436 -17.70 -20.58 10.36
C GLY A 436 -18.08 -19.61 11.48
N LEU A 437 -17.45 -18.43 11.53
CA LEU A 437 -17.73 -17.42 12.55
C LEU A 437 -19.17 -16.93 12.50
N SER A 438 -19.73 -16.72 11.30
CA SER A 438 -21.12 -16.29 11.12
C SER A 438 -22.14 -17.35 11.54
N ALA A 439 -21.83 -18.65 11.38
CA ALA A 439 -22.72 -19.73 11.76
C ALA A 439 -22.89 -19.87 13.28
N PHE A 440 -21.87 -19.50 14.05
CA PHE A 440 -21.87 -19.59 15.52
C PHE A 440 -22.21 -18.27 16.22
N ASN A 441 -22.39 -17.15 15.50
CA ASN A 441 -22.71 -15.86 16.10
C ASN A 441 -24.25 -15.70 16.27
N PRO A 442 -24.82 -15.81 17.50
CA PRO A 442 -26.27 -15.92 17.69
C PRO A 442 -27.04 -14.62 17.43
N THR A 443 -26.35 -13.48 17.36
CA THR A 443 -26.97 -12.15 17.24
C THR A 443 -27.52 -11.84 15.85
N ALA A 444 -27.11 -12.55 14.80
CA ALA A 444 -27.59 -12.31 13.43
C ALA A 444 -28.87 -13.09 13.06
N ARG A 445 -29.28 -14.09 13.85
CA ARG A 445 -30.51 -14.88 13.59
C ARG A 445 -31.74 -14.42 14.37
N ALA A 446 -31.61 -13.40 15.22
CA ALA A 446 -32.69 -12.97 16.12
C ALA A 446 -33.63 -11.89 15.53
N SER A 447 -33.50 -11.54 14.25
CA SER A 447 -34.28 -10.48 13.58
C SER A 447 -35.09 -10.96 12.36
N GLN A 448 -35.43 -12.25 12.28
CA GLN A 448 -36.49 -12.75 11.37
C GLN A 448 -37.80 -12.99 12.11
#